data_AF-A0A968T2L5-F1
#
_entry.id   AF-A0A968T2L5-F1
#
_cell.length_a   1.000
_cell.length_b   1.000
_cell.length_c   1.000
_cell.angle_alpha   90.00
_cell.angle_beta   90.00
_cell.angle_gamma   90.00
#
_symmetry.space_group_name_H-M   'P 1'
#
loop_
_entity.id
_entity.type
_entity.pdbx_description
1 polymer ?
#
loop_
_entity_poly.entity_id
_entity_poly.type
_entity_poly.pdbx_seq_one_letter_code
_entity_poly.pdbx_strand_id
1 'polypeptide(L)'
;MKKAGLGDKYIEMLTPWRKMIAMGLTTFAENPEPTRSDCHAWSASPNYDLLATVLGVEPGSPGFKSVTINPHWENSILLKARYPVHRE
;
A
#
# COMPACT_ATOMS: atom_id res chain seq x y z
N MET A 1 8.14 -6.79 -5.03
CA MET A 1 6.92 -7.63 -5.00
C MET A 1 6.34 -7.82 -6.40
N LYS A 2 5.63 -6.84 -6.97
CA LYS A 2 4.93 -6.98 -8.27
C LYS A 2 5.76 -7.53 -9.42
N LYS A 3 6.90 -6.90 -9.74
CA LYS A 3 7.79 -7.33 -10.83
C LYS A 3 8.30 -8.77 -10.68
N ALA A 4 8.34 -9.29 -9.45
CA ALA A 4 8.77 -10.65 -9.14
C ALA A 4 7.60 -11.64 -9.04
N GLY A 5 6.37 -11.22 -9.34
CA GLY A 5 5.18 -12.07 -9.21
C GLY A 5 4.73 -12.33 -7.78
N LEU A 6 5.23 -11.58 -6.79
CA LEU A 6 4.96 -11.78 -5.36
C LEU A 6 4.03 -10.71 -4.78
N GLY A 7 3.07 -10.22 -5.56
CA GLY A 7 2.15 -9.16 -5.11
C GLY A 7 1.24 -9.60 -3.95
N ASP A 8 0.83 -10.86 -3.99
CA ASP A 8 0.00 -11.57 -3.01
C ASP A 8 0.59 -11.55 -1.58
N LYS A 9 1.92 -11.58 -1.47
CA LYS A 9 2.62 -11.53 -0.18
C LYS A 9 2.68 -10.16 0.49
N TYR A 10 2.19 -9.10 -0.16
CA TYR A 10 2.30 -7.73 0.38
C TYR A 10 1.63 -7.59 1.76
N ILE A 11 0.46 -8.22 1.96
CA ILE A 11 -0.28 -8.15 3.23
C ILE A 11 0.49 -8.75 4.41
N GLU A 12 1.28 -9.81 4.15
CA GLU A 12 2.16 -10.43 5.16
C GLU A 12 3.30 -9.49 5.56
N MET A 13 3.82 -8.74 4.58
CA MET A 13 4.89 -7.76 4.80
C MET A 13 4.45 -6.56 5.64
N LEU A 14 3.15 -6.35 5.87
CA LEU A 14 2.65 -5.27 6.73
C LEU A 14 2.91 -5.49 8.23
N THR A 15 3.59 -6.57 8.60
CA THR A 15 3.97 -6.89 9.99
C THR A 15 4.61 -5.72 10.75
N PRO A 16 5.56 -4.94 10.20
CA PRO A 16 6.13 -3.77 10.90
C PRO A 16 5.08 -2.73 11.29
N TRP A 17 4.12 -2.43 10.41
CA TRP A 17 3.03 -1.49 10.69
C TRP A 17 2.07 -2.02 11.75
N ARG A 18 1.76 -3.33 11.75
CA ARG A 18 0.98 -3.96 12.83
C ARG A 18 1.67 -3.82 14.18
N LYS A 19 3.01 -3.93 14.22
CA LYS A 19 3.80 -3.69 15.44
C LYS A 19 3.73 -2.24 15.91
N MET A 20 3.81 -1.26 15.00
CA MET A 20 3.64 0.16 15.35
C MET A 20 2.27 0.41 16.01
N ILE A 21 1.20 -0.15 15.42
CA ILE A 21 -0.15 -0.07 16.01
C ILE A 21 -0.17 -0.72 17.40
N ALA A 22 0.45 -1.89 17.57
CA ALA A 22 0.53 -2.58 18.87
C ALA A 22 1.34 -1.81 19.92
N MET A 23 2.29 -0.98 19.50
CA MET A 23 3.04 -0.05 20.36
C MET A 23 2.25 1.22 20.71
N GLY A 24 1.05 1.41 20.15
CA GLY A 24 0.21 2.58 20.41
C GLY A 24 0.50 3.78 19.50
N LEU A 25 1.31 3.62 18.46
CA LEU A 25 1.56 4.70 17.50
C LEU A 25 0.29 5.00 16.69
N THR A 26 -0.03 6.28 16.55
CA THR A 26 -1.11 6.79 15.69
C THR A 26 -0.61 7.36 14.36
N THR A 27 0.70 7.31 14.14
CA THR A 27 1.44 7.72 12.93
C THR A 27 2.45 6.63 12.56
N PHE A 28 3.20 6.79 11.47
CA PHE A 28 4.21 5.80 11.05
C PHE A 28 5.62 6.26 11.41
N ALA A 29 6.35 5.42 12.14
CA ALA A 29 7.74 5.68 12.49
C ALA A 29 8.68 5.58 11.28
N GLU A 30 9.77 6.34 11.31
CA GLU A 30 10.79 6.42 10.26
C GLU A 30 11.45 5.06 9.97
N ASN A 31 11.73 4.29 11.02
CA ASN A 31 12.36 2.97 10.95
C ASN A 31 11.94 2.15 12.18
N PRO A 32 12.15 0.82 12.20
CA PRO A 32 12.00 0.04 13.42
C PRO A 32 12.90 0.57 14.55
N GLU A 33 12.52 0.37 15.80
CA GLU A 33 13.30 0.85 16.95
C GLU A 33 14.78 0.42 16.89
N PRO A 34 15.71 1.31 17.28
CA PRO A 34 15.48 2.68 17.77
C PRO A 34 15.11 3.66 16.64
N THR A 35 14.07 4.47 16.80
CA THR A 35 13.66 5.49 15.80
C THR A 35 13.90 6.92 16.25
N ARG A 36 14.14 7.82 15.28
CA ARG A 36 14.28 9.26 15.51
C ARG A 36 12.95 10.01 15.39
N SER A 37 11.99 9.49 14.62
CA SER A 37 10.68 10.11 14.40
C SER A 37 9.57 9.07 14.32
N ASP A 38 8.54 9.22 15.15
CA ASP A 38 7.32 8.41 15.10
C ASP A 38 6.31 8.88 14.02
N CYS A 39 6.64 9.92 13.27
CA CYS A 39 5.81 10.47 12.20
C CYS A 39 6.67 10.79 10.97
N HIS A 40 6.69 9.87 10.00
CA HIS A 40 7.56 9.96 8.84
C HIS A 40 6.85 9.55 7.55
N ALA A 41 6.98 10.39 6.52
CA ALA A 41 6.21 10.26 5.28
C ALA A 41 6.56 9.01 4.46
N TRP A 42 7.84 8.62 4.38
CA TRP A 42 8.24 7.46 3.59
C TRP A 42 7.66 6.14 4.11
N SER A 43 7.26 6.10 5.40
CA SER A 43 6.68 4.92 6.02
C SER A 43 5.17 4.81 5.76
N ALA A 44 4.58 5.83 5.11
CA ALA A 44 3.20 5.82 4.66
C ALA A 44 3.00 5.09 3.32
N SER A 45 4.00 4.35 2.83
CA SER A 45 3.90 3.56 1.59
C SER A 45 2.69 2.62 1.51
N PRO A 46 2.15 2.04 2.61
CA PRO A 46 0.92 1.23 2.50
C PRO A 46 -0.28 1.97 1.91
N ASN A 47 -0.36 3.30 2.06
CA ASN A 47 -1.44 4.10 1.47
C ASN A 47 -1.44 4.02 -0.07
N TYR A 48 -0.25 3.89 -0.68
CA TYR A 48 -0.11 3.70 -2.11
C TYR A 48 -0.22 2.22 -2.49
N ASP A 49 0.50 1.35 -1.80
CA ASP A 49 0.64 -0.06 -2.18
C ASP A 49 -0.65 -0.87 -2.01
N LEU A 50 -1.53 -0.52 -1.06
CA LEU A 50 -2.84 -1.18 -0.97
C LEU A 50 -3.68 -0.97 -2.25
N LEU A 51 -3.53 0.18 -2.91
CA LEU A 51 -4.22 0.48 -4.17
C LEU A 51 -3.45 -0.07 -5.37
N ALA A 52 -2.16 0.20 -5.45
CA ALA A 52 -1.35 -0.10 -6.63
C ALA A 52 -0.79 -1.53 -6.66
N THR A 53 -0.65 -2.18 -5.50
CA THR A 53 -0.13 -3.56 -5.39
C THR A 53 -1.23 -4.54 -5.03
N VAL A 54 -1.99 -4.31 -3.97
CA VAL A 54 -3.04 -5.28 -3.57
C VAL A 54 -4.20 -5.24 -4.56
N LEU A 55 -4.84 -4.09 -4.74
CA LEU A 55 -5.90 -3.96 -5.74
C LEU A 55 -5.39 -3.97 -7.19
N GLY A 56 -4.10 -3.68 -7.38
CA GLY A 56 -3.46 -3.65 -8.68
C GLY A 56 -3.92 -2.52 -9.61
N VAL A 57 -4.37 -1.39 -9.04
CA VAL A 57 -4.85 -0.23 -9.81
C VAL A 57 -3.67 0.67 -10.15
N GLU A 58 -3.35 0.78 -11.44
CA GLU A 58 -2.23 1.58 -11.94
C GLU A 58 -2.63 2.39 -13.19
N PRO A 59 -1.92 3.49 -13.50
CA PRO A 59 -2.10 4.17 -14.79
C PRO A 59 -1.75 3.21 -15.93
N GLY A 60 -2.70 2.99 -16.85
CA GLY A 60 -2.44 2.30 -18.12
C GLY A 60 -1.82 3.22 -19.18
N SER A 61 -1.90 4.54 -18.96
CA SER A 61 -1.32 5.58 -19.80
C SER A 61 -1.07 6.86 -18.98
N PRO A 62 -0.29 7.83 -19.49
CA PRO A 62 -0.07 9.11 -18.81
C PRO A 62 -1.38 9.79 -18.39
N GLY A 63 -1.40 10.34 -17.18
CA GLY A 63 -2.56 11.06 -16.63
C GLY A 63 -3.77 10.18 -16.30
N PHE A 64 -3.62 8.85 -16.16
CA PHE A 64 -4.74 7.93 -15.92
C PHE A 64 -5.83 7.94 -17.03
N LYS A 65 -5.49 8.31 -18.28
CA LYS A 65 -6.46 8.24 -19.40
C LYS A 65 -6.97 6.81 -19.63
N SER A 66 -6.15 5.82 -19.33
CA SER A 66 -6.57 4.43 -19.11
C SER A 66 -6.06 3.92 -17.77
N VAL A 67 -6.70 2.86 -17.26
CA VAL A 67 -6.37 2.21 -15.99
C VAL A 67 -6.14 0.73 -16.23
N THR A 68 -5.07 0.20 -15.64
CA THR A 68 -4.84 -1.24 -15.54
C THR A 68 -5.28 -1.72 -14.16
N ILE A 69 -5.98 -2.85 -14.11
CA ILE A 69 -6.43 -3.48 -12.85
C ILE A 69 -5.91 -4.92 -12.84
N ASN A 70 -4.96 -5.22 -11.96
CA ASN A 70 -4.36 -6.54 -11.79
C ASN A 70 -4.28 -6.98 -10.31
N PRO A 71 -5.39 -7.51 -9.76
CA PRO A 71 -5.49 -8.00 -8.38
C PRO A 71 -4.38 -8.92 -7.90
N HIS A 72 -3.87 -8.67 -6.68
CA HIS A 72 -2.90 -9.52 -6.00
C HIS A 72 -3.30 -9.78 -4.53
N TRP A 73 -4.36 -10.56 -4.31
CA TRP A 73 -4.78 -11.01 -2.97
C TRP A 73 -5.55 -12.33 -3.03
N GLU A 74 -5.79 -12.95 -1.88
CA GLU A 74 -6.61 -14.15 -1.75
C GLU A 74 -8.11 -13.83 -1.88
N ASN A 75 -8.84 -14.59 -2.71
CA ASN A 75 -10.26 -14.36 -3.06
C ASN A 75 -11.27 -14.38 -1.87
N SER A 76 -10.83 -14.57 -0.63
CA SER A 76 -11.67 -14.61 0.57
C SER A 76 -12.02 -13.23 1.15
N ILE A 77 -11.40 -12.14 0.64
CA ILE A 77 -11.59 -10.78 1.15
C ILE A 77 -12.27 -9.90 0.10
N LEU A 78 -13.38 -9.27 0.47
CA LEU A 78 -14.00 -8.21 -0.32
C LEU A 78 -13.28 -6.88 -0.04
N LEU A 79 -12.70 -6.27 -1.07
CA LEU A 79 -12.05 -4.98 -1.00
C LEU A 79 -12.80 -3.95 -1.85
N LYS A 80 -13.00 -2.75 -1.32
CA LYS A 80 -13.59 -1.61 -2.03
C LYS A 80 -12.72 -0.39 -1.85
N ALA A 81 -12.36 0.27 -2.95
CA ALA A 81 -11.59 1.50 -2.94
C ALA A 81 -12.11 2.53 -3.93
N ARG A 82 -11.68 3.78 -3.74
CA ARG A 82 -11.83 4.86 -4.71
C ARG A 82 -10.45 5.47 -4.95
N TYR A 83 -10.04 5.54 -6.21
CA TYR A 83 -8.78 6.13 -6.62
C TYR A 83 -9.06 7.50 -7.24
N PRO A 84 -8.55 8.61 -6.67
CA PRO A 84 -8.72 9.92 -7.28
C PRO A 84 -7.87 10.00 -8.55
N VAL A 85 -8.52 10.26 -9.67
CA VAL A 85 -7.87 10.54 -10.95
C VAL A 85 -8.20 11.95 -11.37
N HIS A 86 -7.20 12.68 -11.87
CA HIS A 86 -7.45 13.98 -12.48
C HIS A 86 -8.36 13.76 -13.71
N ARG A 87 -9.48 14.47 -13.74
CA ARG A 87 -10.34 14.55 -14.92
C ARG A 87 -10.22 15.99 -15.40
N GLU A 88 -9.64 16.13 -16.58
CA GLU A 88 -9.74 17.37 -17.37
C GLU A 88 -11.19 17.62 -17.78
#